data_AF-A0A1F8SQT5-F1
#
_entry.id   AF-A0A1F8SQT5-F1
#
_cell.length_a   1.000
_cell.length_b   1.000
_cell.length_c   1.000
_cell.angle_alpha   90.00
_cell.angle_beta   90.00
_cell.angle_gamma   90.00
#
_symmetry.space_group_name_H-M   'P 1'
#
loop_
_entity.id
_entity.type
_entity.pdbx_description
1 polymer ?
#
loop_
_entity_poly.entity_id
_entity_poly.type
_entity_poly.pdbx_seq_one_letter_code
_entity_poly.pdbx_strand_id
1 'polypeptide(L)'
;MQTRKLGKSGIDVSALGLGYWAIGGPFWHLEQKPESIVGYSDVDDDESIRAVWRALDLGVNFFDTSDVYGCEQSERILGRALTGQRQRVVIVTKFGFVPDEKRHFILDEDSGRSSSARHVKPAYGG
;
A
#
# COMPACT_ATOMS: atom_id res chain seq x y z
N MET A 1 -4.59 19.54 11.53
CA MET A 1 -5.32 18.32 11.09
C MET A 1 -6.28 17.89 12.21
N GLN A 2 -7.51 17.47 11.88
CA GLN A 2 -8.43 16.86 12.85
C GLN A 2 -8.12 15.36 12.99
N THR A 3 -8.23 14.78 14.19
CA THR A 3 -7.98 13.36 14.44
C THR A 3 -9.22 12.61 14.90
N ARG A 4 -9.22 11.29 14.71
CA ARG A 4 -10.27 10.36 15.12
C ARG A 4 -9.66 9.07 15.66
N LYS A 5 -10.40 8.36 16.52
CA LYS A 5 -10.04 7.01 16.96
C LYS A 5 -10.34 5.99 15.87
N LEU A 6 -9.37 5.13 15.56
CA LEU A 6 -9.56 4.03 14.61
C LEU A 6 -10.34 2.89 15.27
N GLY A 7 -11.66 2.93 15.14
CA GLY A 7 -12.55 1.94 15.75
C GLY A 7 -12.34 1.82 17.27
N LYS A 8 -12.20 0.60 17.77
CA LYS A 8 -11.96 0.30 19.20
C LYS A 8 -10.47 0.12 19.54
N SER A 9 -9.56 0.39 18.61
CA SER A 9 -8.12 0.12 18.79
C SER A 9 -7.43 1.09 19.75
N GLY A 10 -8.03 2.25 20.01
CA GLY A 10 -7.40 3.34 20.76
C GLY A 10 -6.39 4.18 19.97
N ILE A 11 -6.04 3.77 18.73
CA ILE A 11 -5.10 4.45 17.84
C ILE A 11 -5.73 5.74 17.30
N ASP A 12 -4.99 6.85 17.37
CA ASP A 12 -5.38 8.13 16.76
C ASP A 12 -4.88 8.23 15.32
N VAL A 13 -5.80 8.54 14.42
CA VAL A 13 -5.54 8.75 13.00
C VAL A 13 -6.06 10.09 12.55
N SER A 14 -5.47 10.68 11.52
CA SER A 14 -6.02 11.85 10.83
C SER A 14 -7.41 11.49 10.29
N ALA A 15 -8.36 12.43 10.40
CA ALA A 15 -9.73 12.23 9.93
C ALA A 15 -9.81 11.96 8.41
N LEU A 16 -8.76 12.35 7.67
CA LEU A 16 -8.52 11.99 6.29
C LEU A 16 -7.35 11.00 6.23
N GLY A 17 -7.55 9.89 5.53
CA GLY A 17 -6.49 8.95 5.16
C GLY A 17 -6.17 9.04 3.67
N LEU A 18 -5.02 8.48 3.28
CA LEU A 18 -4.60 8.42 1.88
C LEU A 18 -4.48 6.97 1.41
N GLY A 19 -5.19 6.64 0.34
CA GLY A 19 -5.16 5.30 -0.27
C GLY A 19 -4.17 5.23 -1.43
N TYR A 20 -3.42 4.14 -1.51
CA TYR A 20 -2.27 4.00 -2.40
C TYR A 20 -2.47 3.00 -3.55
N TRP A 21 -3.71 2.70 -3.92
CA TRP A 21 -3.96 1.87 -5.10
C TRP A 21 -3.41 2.51 -6.39
N ALA A 22 -3.56 3.83 -6.53
CA ALA A 22 -3.10 4.56 -7.71
C ALA A 22 -1.58 4.52 -7.90
N ILE A 23 -0.80 4.59 -6.81
CA ILE A 23 0.66 4.58 -6.92
C ILE A 23 1.24 3.21 -7.27
N GLY A 24 0.43 2.16 -7.19
CA GLY A 24 0.86 0.81 -7.57
C GLY A 24 1.00 0.63 -9.09
N GLY A 25 0.41 1.52 -9.89
CA GLY A 25 0.44 1.41 -11.35
C GLY A 25 -0.35 0.22 -11.89
N PRO A 26 -0.15 -0.12 -13.18
CA PRO A 26 -0.88 -1.20 -13.83
C PRO A 26 -0.28 -2.56 -13.47
N PHE A 27 -1.14 -3.57 -13.35
CA PHE A 27 -0.72 -4.96 -13.17
C PHE A 27 -1.75 -5.92 -13.77
N TRP A 28 -1.35 -7.15 -14.05
CA TRP A 28 -2.23 -8.19 -14.58
C TRP A 28 -2.91 -8.98 -13.47
N HIS A 29 -4.19 -9.28 -13.67
CA HIS A 29 -4.98 -10.13 -12.78
C HIS A 29 -5.54 -11.34 -13.56
N LEU A 30 -5.34 -12.55 -13.02
CA LEU A 30 -5.78 -13.84 -13.57
C LEU A 30 -5.13 -14.30 -14.88
N GLU A 31 -4.91 -13.41 -15.85
CA GLU A 31 -4.25 -13.73 -17.13
C GLU A 31 -3.29 -12.62 -17.59
N GLN A 32 -2.22 -12.97 -18.30
CA GLN A 32 -1.27 -12.01 -18.89
C GLN A 32 -1.73 -11.57 -20.27
N LYS A 33 -2.90 -10.94 -20.32
CA LYS A 33 -3.48 -10.38 -21.54
C LYS A 33 -3.83 -8.90 -21.34
N PRO A 34 -3.82 -8.07 -22.40
CA PRO A 34 -4.12 -6.64 -22.27
C PRO A 34 -5.46 -6.33 -21.59
N GLU A 35 -6.48 -7.17 -21.81
CA GLU A 35 -7.80 -7.05 -21.19
C GLU A 35 -7.84 -7.35 -19.69
N SER A 36 -6.79 -7.97 -19.16
CA SER A 36 -6.66 -8.36 -17.75
C SER A 36 -5.85 -7.36 -16.92
N ILE A 37 -5.45 -6.23 -17.53
CA ILE A 37 -4.76 -5.15 -16.83
C ILE A 37 -5.76 -4.44 -15.92
N VAL A 38 -5.40 -4.34 -14.65
CA VAL A 38 -6.12 -3.59 -13.61
C VAL A 38 -5.16 -2.60 -12.95
N GLY A 39 -5.70 -1.70 -12.11
CA GLY A 39 -4.94 -0.62 -11.50
C GLY A 39 -5.02 0.68 -12.29
N TYR A 40 -4.04 1.54 -12.09
CA TYR A 40 -3.97 2.86 -12.73
C TYR A 40 -2.92 2.87 -13.85
N SER A 41 -2.91 3.94 -14.65
CA SER A 41 -1.86 4.17 -15.65
C SER A 41 -0.47 4.25 -15.01
N ASP A 42 0.56 4.37 -15.84
CA ASP A 42 1.94 4.56 -15.39
C ASP A 42 2.04 5.64 -14.31
N VAL A 43 2.88 5.32 -13.31
CA VAL A 43 3.09 6.12 -12.10
C VAL A 43 4.53 6.62 -12.10
N ASP A 44 4.70 7.90 -11.78
CA ASP A 44 6.00 8.44 -11.37
C ASP A 44 6.19 8.17 -9.86
N ASP A 45 7.13 7.27 -9.54
CA ASP A 45 7.52 6.95 -8.16
C ASP A 45 7.91 8.21 -7.37
N ASP A 46 8.63 9.16 -8.00
CA ASP A 46 9.10 10.36 -7.32
C ASP A 46 7.94 11.34 -7.06
N GLU A 47 6.95 11.40 -7.97
CA GLU A 47 5.71 12.14 -7.72
C GLU A 47 4.90 11.52 -6.57
N SER A 48 4.83 10.20 -6.54
CA SER A 48 4.17 9.45 -5.47
C SER A 48 4.81 9.72 -4.11
N ILE A 49 6.15 9.74 -4.05
CA ILE A 49 6.91 10.10 -2.85
C ILE A 49 6.63 11.55 -2.43
N ARG A 50 6.63 12.51 -3.39
CA ARG A 50 6.30 13.91 -3.11
C ARG A 50 4.87 14.06 -2.55
N ALA A 51 3.92 13.28 -3.05
CA ALA A 51 2.55 13.25 -2.54
C ALA A 51 2.48 12.76 -1.09
N VAL A 52 3.25 11.71 -0.74
CA VAL A 52 3.35 11.20 0.65
C VAL A 52 3.88 12.30 1.58
N TRP A 53 4.98 12.94 1.20
CA TRP A 53 5.58 14.01 1.99
C TRP A 53 4.62 15.19 2.16
N ARG A 54 3.93 15.58 1.08
CA ARG A 54 2.94 16.65 1.17
C ARG A 54 1.79 16.29 2.11
N ALA A 55 1.33 15.04 2.10
CA ALA A 55 0.31 14.58 3.03
C ALA A 55 0.79 14.67 4.49
N LEU A 56 2.04 14.26 4.76
CA LEU A 56 2.67 14.39 6.08
C LEU A 56 2.78 15.85 6.53
N ASP A 57 3.18 16.76 5.64
CA ASP A 57 3.29 18.20 5.93
C ASP A 57 1.92 18.81 6.27
N LEU A 58 0.85 18.30 5.67
CA LEU A 58 -0.53 18.69 5.97
C LEU A 58 -1.09 18.03 7.25
N GLY A 59 -0.31 17.14 7.87
CA GLY A 59 -0.65 16.44 9.10
C GLY A 59 -1.44 15.16 8.92
N VAL A 60 -1.52 14.61 7.71
CA VAL A 60 -2.07 13.26 7.47
C VAL A 60 -1.10 12.25 8.08
N ASN A 61 -1.62 11.30 8.86
CA ASN A 61 -0.82 10.22 9.43
C ASN A 61 -1.38 8.83 9.10
N PHE A 62 -2.48 8.73 8.36
CA PHE A 62 -3.19 7.48 8.10
C PHE A 62 -3.09 7.08 6.63
N PHE A 63 -2.41 5.96 6.36
CA PHE A 63 -2.04 5.52 5.02
C PHE A 63 -2.51 4.08 4.78
N ASP A 64 -3.20 3.85 3.66
CA ASP A 64 -3.79 2.56 3.29
C ASP A 64 -3.14 1.98 2.01
N THR A 65 -2.67 0.74 2.08
CA THR A 65 -2.01 0.02 0.98
C THR A 65 -2.45 -1.46 0.93
N SER A 66 -1.84 -2.26 0.06
CA SER A 66 -2.02 -3.71 -0.06
C SER A 66 -0.83 -4.35 -0.78
N ASP A 67 -0.53 -5.60 -0.46
CA ASP A 67 0.36 -6.50 -1.23
C ASP A 67 0.00 -6.59 -2.73
N VAL A 68 -1.29 -6.49 -3.08
CA VAL A 68 -1.80 -6.54 -4.45
C VAL A 68 -1.54 -5.25 -5.24
N TYR A 69 -1.46 -4.09 -4.58
CA TYR A 69 -1.42 -2.81 -5.28
C TYR A 69 -0.09 -2.65 -6.04
N GLY A 70 -0.13 -2.91 -7.35
CA GLY A 70 1.06 -2.95 -8.19
C GLY A 70 1.97 -4.14 -7.91
N CYS A 71 1.44 -5.25 -7.39
CA CYS A 71 2.25 -6.42 -7.00
C CYS A 71 3.40 -6.04 -6.05
N GLU A 72 3.04 -5.51 -4.88
CA GLU A 72 3.90 -4.96 -3.82
C GLU A 72 4.54 -3.58 -4.11
N GLN A 73 4.37 -3.00 -5.31
CA GLN A 73 4.98 -1.72 -5.67
C GLN A 73 4.54 -0.57 -4.76
N SER A 74 3.24 -0.52 -4.43
CA SER A 74 2.68 0.49 -3.52
C SER A 74 3.37 0.48 -2.15
N GLU A 75 3.60 -0.71 -1.58
CA GLU A 75 4.28 -0.85 -0.28
C GLU A 75 5.75 -0.43 -0.35
N ARG A 76 6.44 -0.70 -1.46
CA ARG A 76 7.83 -0.26 -1.69
C ARG A 76 7.96 1.25 -1.77
N ILE A 77 7.11 1.91 -2.57
CA ILE A 77 7.11 3.37 -2.71
C ILE A 77 6.79 4.02 -1.35
N LEU A 78 5.78 3.52 -0.64
CA LEU A 78 5.41 4.03 0.68
C LEU A 78 6.55 3.81 1.70
N GLY A 79 7.20 2.65 1.70
CA GLY A 79 8.36 2.38 2.54
C GLY A 79 9.53 3.33 2.28
N ARG A 80 9.86 3.58 1.00
CA ARG A 80 10.86 4.58 0.59
C ARG A 80 10.50 5.97 1.11
N ALA A 81 9.26 6.42 0.88
CA ALA A 81 8.80 7.74 1.28
C ALA A 81 8.84 7.98 2.80
N LEU A 82 8.67 6.92 3.60
CA LEU A 82 8.55 6.98 5.06
C LEU A 82 9.85 6.67 5.81
N THR A 83 10.98 6.52 5.11
CA THR A 83 12.28 6.27 5.72
C THR A 83 12.59 7.37 6.76
N GLY A 84 12.87 6.97 8.00
CA GLY A 84 13.13 7.89 9.12
C GLY A 84 11.88 8.57 9.72
N GLN A 85 10.68 8.32 9.19
CA GLN A 85 9.42 8.95 9.64
C GLN A 85 8.39 7.93 10.18
N ARG A 86 8.77 6.65 10.34
CA ARG A 86 7.86 5.55 10.67
C ARG A 86 7.02 5.76 11.94
N GLN A 87 7.58 6.43 12.95
CA GLN A 87 6.89 6.69 14.22
C GLN A 87 5.75 7.71 14.11
N ARG A 88 5.69 8.46 13.02
CA ARG A 88 4.68 9.52 12.83
C ARG A 88 3.42 9.04 12.13
N VAL A 89 3.35 7.77 11.75
CA VAL A 89 2.33 7.26 10.83
C VAL A 89 1.69 5.96 11.30
N VAL A 90 0.43 5.80 10.92
CA VAL A 90 -0.36 4.57 11.01
C VAL A 90 -0.55 4.06 9.58
N ILE A 91 -0.08 2.84 9.35
CA ILE A 91 -0.18 2.17 8.05
C ILE A 91 -1.13 0.99 8.20
N VAL A 92 -2.09 0.91 7.29
CA VAL A 92 -2.97 -0.25 7.13
C VAL A 92 -2.59 -0.92 5.81
N THR A 93 -2.33 -2.22 5.88
CA THR A 93 -2.13 -3.06 4.69
C THR A 93 -3.10 -4.23 4.74
N LYS A 94 -3.25 -4.89 3.59
CA LYS A 94 -4.16 -6.01 3.37
C LYS A 94 -3.35 -7.15 2.76
N PHE A 95 -3.88 -8.36 2.91
CA PHE A 95 -3.27 -9.58 2.41
C PHE A 95 -4.35 -10.59 2.00
N GLY A 96 -4.00 -11.54 1.14
CA GLY A 96 -4.90 -12.63 0.74
C GLY A 96 -4.69 -13.16 -0.67
N PHE A 97 -3.86 -12.50 -1.46
CA PHE A 97 -3.46 -12.92 -2.80
C PHE A 97 -1.96 -13.19 -2.86
N VAL A 98 -1.51 -13.88 -3.91
CA VAL A 98 -0.09 -14.16 -4.11
C VAL A 98 0.44 -13.28 -5.25
N PRO A 99 1.11 -12.15 -4.94
CA PRO A 99 1.73 -11.30 -5.96
C PRO A 99 3.00 -11.93 -6.52
N ASP A 100 3.12 -11.94 -7.84
CA ASP A 100 4.36 -12.16 -8.59
C ASP A 100 4.86 -10.82 -9.12
N GLU A 101 5.67 -10.14 -8.30
CA GLU A 101 6.27 -8.84 -8.62
C GLU A 101 7.00 -8.86 -9.97
N LYS A 102 7.78 -9.92 -10.24
CA LYS A 102 8.61 -9.98 -11.46
C LYS A 102 7.77 -10.00 -12.72
N ARG A 103 6.56 -10.56 -12.64
CA ARG A 103 5.62 -10.64 -13.74
C ARG A 103 4.56 -9.54 -13.69
N HIS A 104 4.60 -8.66 -12.69
CA HIS A 104 3.55 -7.70 -12.38
C HIS A 104 2.16 -8.37 -12.43
N PHE A 105 2.05 -9.53 -11.80
CA PHE A 105 0.91 -10.43 -11.93
C PHE A 105 0.39 -10.89 -10.56
N ILE A 106 -0.92 -10.96 -10.40
CA ILE A 106 -1.57 -11.51 -9.21
C ILE A 106 -2.15 -12.89 -9.51
N LEU A 107 -1.69 -13.90 -8.78
CA LEU A 107 -2.28 -15.24 -8.79
C LEU A 107 -3.55 -15.25 -7.91
N ASP A 108 -4.54 -16.06 -8.31
CA ASP A 108 -5.81 -16.22 -7.59
C ASP A 108 -5.60 -16.70 -6.15
N GLU A 109 -6.67 -16.58 -5.34
CA GLU A 109 -6.72 -16.76 -3.90
C GLU A 109 -5.72 -17.79 -3.38
N ASP A 110 -5.02 -17.39 -2.32
CA ASP A 110 -4.06 -18.22 -1.65
C ASP A 110 -4.70 -19.52 -1.13
N SER A 111 -4.60 -20.58 -1.93
CA SER A 111 -5.21 -21.90 -1.69
C SER A 111 -4.67 -22.66 -0.47
N GLY A 112 -3.92 -21.98 0.42
CA GLY A 112 -3.50 -22.55 1.70
C GLY A 112 -2.31 -21.86 2.38
N ARG A 113 -1.68 -20.83 1.81
CA ARG A 113 -0.56 -20.08 2.44
C ARG A 113 -1.00 -18.80 3.16
N SER A 114 -2.15 -18.87 3.80
CA SER A 114 -2.44 -18.12 5.02
C SER A 114 -2.64 -16.61 4.82
N SER A 115 -3.91 -16.25 4.86
CA SER A 115 -4.49 -14.98 5.31
C SER A 115 -4.15 -14.64 6.79
N SER A 116 -2.90 -14.85 7.20
CA SER A 116 -2.39 -14.51 8.52
C SER A 116 -1.54 -13.26 8.44
N ALA A 117 -1.72 -12.36 9.43
CA ALA A 117 -0.86 -11.21 9.65
C ALA A 117 0.63 -11.56 9.80
N ARG A 118 0.99 -12.84 10.00
CA ARG A 118 2.38 -13.32 10.02
C ARG A 118 3.12 -13.15 8.69
N HIS A 119 2.39 -13.03 7.58
CA HIS A 119 2.97 -12.76 6.25
C HIS A 119 3.06 -11.29 5.90
N VAL A 120 2.61 -10.39 6.79
CA VAL A 120 2.89 -8.96 6.65
C VAL A 120 4.39 -8.78 6.76
N LYS A 121 5.04 -8.60 5.61
CA LYS A 121 6.48 -8.33 5.54
C LYS A 121 6.77 -7.08 6.38
N PRO A 122 7.91 -7.01 7.07
CA PRO A 122 8.40 -5.75 7.62
C PRO A 122 8.83 -4.85 6.45
N ALA A 123 7.86 -4.34 5.69
CA ALA A 123 8.07 -3.37 4.60
C ALA A 123 8.55 -2.01 5.13
N TYR A 124 8.50 -1.84 6.46
CA TYR A 124 8.77 -0.60 7.16
C TYR A 124 9.87 -0.83 8.19
N GLY A 125 11.11 -1.05 7.71
CA GLY A 125 12.29 -1.16 8.56
C GLY A 125 12.53 0.11 9.38
N GLY A 126 12.91 -0.08 10.64
CA GLY A 126 13.37 0.97 11.55
C GLY A 126 14.87 1.24 11.42
#